data_AF-A0A4Y1ZYC2-F1
#
_entry.id   AF-A0A4Y1ZYC2-F1
#
_cell.length_a   1.000
_cell.length_b   1.000
_cell.length_c   1.000
_cell.angle_alpha   90.00
_cell.angle_beta   90.00
_cell.angle_gamma   90.00
#
_symmetry.space_group_name_H-M   'P 1'
#
loop_
_entity.id
_entity.type
_entity.pdbx_description
1 polymer ?
#
loop_
_entity_poly.entity_id
_entity_poly.type
_entity_poly.pdbx_seq_one_letter_code
_entity_poly.pdbx_strand_id
1 'polypeptide(L)'
;MVIEQSLMKSSKMQGSFMHGRSTKENVLTKFVVGLLSASNISEGLENFCGLSFASEEKHVDSWESRVKLDQEDVKKLSKCFCAHNLFSYVQMIMSIATGFTSNMETINC
;
A
#
# COMPACT_ATOMS: atom_id res chain seq x y z
N MET A 1 1.23 -13.51 11.54
CA MET A 1 1.03 -14.56 12.56
C MET A 1 -0.12 -14.16 13.50
N VAL A 2 -0.78 -15.13 14.16
CA VAL A 2 -2.05 -14.91 14.91
C VAL A 2 -1.83 -14.13 16.21
N ILE A 3 -0.66 -14.28 16.83
CA ILE A 3 -0.31 -13.67 18.12
C ILE A 3 -0.17 -12.15 17.98
N GLU A 4 0.56 -11.71 16.96
CA GLU A 4 0.80 -10.32 16.58
C GLU A 4 -0.50 -9.67 16.12
N GLN A 5 -1.32 -10.38 15.34
CA GLN A 5 -2.65 -9.88 14.98
C GLN A 5 -3.55 -9.68 16.20
N SER A 6 -3.49 -10.58 17.19
CA SER A 6 -4.25 -10.45 18.44
C SER A 6 -3.77 -9.25 19.26
N LEU A 7 -2.45 -9.06 19.37
CA LEU A 7 -1.85 -7.88 19.99
C LEU A 7 -2.32 -6.59 19.30
N MET A 8 -2.22 -6.54 17.97
CA MET A 8 -2.63 -5.37 17.17
C MET A 8 -4.12 -5.06 17.32
N LYS A 9 -4.99 -6.08 17.41
CA LYS A 9 -6.42 -5.90 17.67
C LYS A 9 -6.65 -5.27 19.06
N SER A 10 -5.97 -5.77 20.08
CA SER A 10 -6.06 -5.24 21.45
C SER A 10 -5.62 -3.77 21.53
N SER A 11 -4.52 -3.43 20.87
CA SER A 11 -4.00 -2.06 20.81
C SER A 11 -4.92 -1.10 20.05
N LYS A 12 -5.57 -1.57 18.97
CA LYS A 12 -6.59 -0.80 18.25
C LYS A 12 -7.84 -0.55 19.10
N MET A 13 -8.29 -1.54 19.87
CA MET A 13 -9.46 -1.41 20.75
C MET A 13 -9.23 -0.46 21.93
N GLN A 14 -8.01 -0.38 22.47
CA GLN A 14 -7.67 0.56 23.55
C GLN A 14 -7.48 2.02 23.07
N GLY A 15 -7.73 2.31 21.79
CA GLY A 15 -7.72 3.68 21.26
C GLY A 15 -6.31 4.24 21.00
N SER A 16 -5.37 3.41 20.55
CA SER A 16 -3.95 3.77 20.42
C SER A 16 -3.42 3.96 18.98
N PHE A 17 -2.42 4.84 18.87
CA PHE A 17 -1.38 5.06 17.84
C PHE A 17 -1.78 5.28 16.37
N MET A 18 -2.75 4.55 15.82
CA MET A 18 -2.99 4.50 14.37
C MET A 18 -3.73 5.72 13.79
N HIS A 19 -4.16 6.67 14.62
CA HIS A 19 -5.04 7.78 14.21
C HIS A 19 -4.43 9.18 14.40
N GLY A 20 -3.11 9.28 14.53
CA GLY A 20 -2.37 10.55 14.55
C GLY A 20 -2.62 11.46 15.78
N ARG A 21 -3.47 11.06 16.73
CA ARG A 21 -3.65 11.75 18.02
C ARG A 21 -2.62 11.28 19.04
N SER A 22 -2.15 12.21 19.86
CA SER A 22 -1.22 11.93 20.97
C SER A 22 -1.79 10.81 21.85
N THR A 23 -1.04 9.71 21.92
CA THR A 23 -1.42 8.53 22.70
C THR A 23 -0.79 8.65 24.09
N LYS A 24 -1.50 8.22 25.14
CA LYS A 24 -0.93 8.20 26.49
C LYS A 24 0.30 7.29 26.53
N GLU A 25 1.38 7.76 27.16
CA GLU A 25 2.65 7.05 27.25
C GLU A 25 2.50 5.63 27.81
N ASN A 26 1.64 5.45 28.82
CA ASN A 26 1.37 4.14 29.40
C ASN A 26 0.78 3.10 28.42
N VAL A 27 0.07 3.54 27.38
CA VAL A 27 -0.47 2.67 26.33
C VAL A 27 0.63 2.29 25.35
N LEU A 28 1.52 3.23 25.02
CA LEU A 28 2.69 2.97 24.18
C LEU A 28 3.65 1.99 24.86
N THR A 29 3.95 2.18 26.15
CA THR A 29 4.81 1.25 26.91
C THR A 29 4.23 -0.16 26.93
N LYS A 30 2.91 -0.30 27.17
CA LYS A 30 2.25 -1.61 27.11
C LYS A 30 2.31 -2.24 25.73
N PHE A 31 2.15 -1.44 24.67
CA PHE A 31 2.24 -1.93 23.30
C PHE A 31 3.65 -2.43 22.97
N VAL A 32 4.69 -1.66 23.29
CA VAL A 32 6.09 -2.03 23.05
C VAL A 32 6.45 -3.31 23.82
N VAL A 33 6.09 -3.40 25.10
CA VAL A 33 6.34 -4.61 25.92
C VAL A 33 5.53 -5.80 25.38
N GLY A 34 4.30 -5.57 24.95
CA GLY A 34 3.45 -6.60 24.34
C GLY A 34 4.03 -7.13 23.03
N LEU A 35 4.64 -6.27 22.21
CA LEU A 35 5.28 -6.63 20.95
C LEU A 35 6.51 -7.52 21.20
N LEU A 36 7.36 -7.13 22.15
CA LEU A 36 8.52 -7.95 22.55
C LEU A 36 8.08 -9.33 23.06
N SER A 37 7.04 -9.37 23.90
CA SER A 37 6.50 -10.61 24.44
C SER A 37 5.92 -11.51 23.35
N ALA A 38 5.17 -10.93 22.40
CA ALA A 38 4.63 -11.65 21.25
C ALA A 38 5.75 -12.25 20.39
N SER A 39 6.81 -11.48 20.11
CA SER A 39 7.97 -11.95 19.35
C SER A 39 8.65 -13.15 20.01
N ASN A 40 8.90 -13.08 21.31
CA ASN A 40 9.56 -14.18 22.04
C ASN A 40 8.70 -15.45 22.06
N ILE A 41 7.38 -15.33 22.18
CA ILE A 41 6.46 -16.47 22.15
C ILE A 41 6.43 -17.07 20.73
N SER A 42 6.36 -16.22 19.71
CA SER A 42 6.38 -16.60 18.30
C SER A 42 7.67 -17.38 17.96
N GLU A 43 8.83 -16.85 18.34
CA GLU A 43 10.13 -17.51 18.16
C GLU A 43 10.23 -18.83 18.94
N GLY A 44 9.77 -18.85 20.20
CA GLY A 44 9.73 -20.08 21.00
C GLY A 44 8.85 -21.15 20.36
N LEU A 45 7.73 -20.77 19.77
CA LEU A 45 6.82 -21.68 19.07
C LEU A 45 7.42 -22.19 17.75
N GLU A 46 8.10 -21.32 17.00
CA GLU A 46 8.84 -21.69 15.79
C GLU A 46 9.91 -22.74 16.08
N ASN A 47 10.74 -22.48 17.11
CA ASN A 47 11.77 -23.40 17.57
C ASN A 47 11.19 -24.73 18.06
N PHE A 48 10.08 -24.69 18.79
CA PHE A 48 9.40 -25.91 19.28
C PHE A 48 8.83 -26.75 18.14
N CYS A 49 8.21 -26.11 17.15
CA CYS A 49 7.59 -26.79 16.01
C CYS A 49 8.61 -27.16 14.91
N GLY A 50 9.84 -26.63 14.96
CA GLY A 50 10.82 -26.76 13.87
C GLY A 50 10.35 -26.10 12.57
N LEU A 51 9.50 -25.07 12.67
CA LEU A 51 8.93 -24.33 11.54
C LEU A 51 9.42 -22.90 11.62
N SER A 52 9.81 -22.31 10.50
CA SER A 52 10.00 -20.85 10.41
C SER A 52 8.78 -20.25 9.73
N PHE A 53 8.10 -19.34 10.41
CA PHE A 53 7.07 -18.53 9.78
C PHE A 53 7.76 -17.31 9.19
N ALA A 54 8.18 -17.40 7.93
CA ALA A 54 8.55 -16.22 7.17
C ALA A 54 7.32 -15.32 7.08
N SER A 55 7.20 -14.36 8.00
CA SER A 55 6.21 -13.30 7.93
C SER A 55 6.63 -12.37 6.80
N GLU A 56 6.37 -12.76 5.56
CA GLU A 56 6.20 -11.76 4.51
C GLU A 56 4.97 -10.96 4.92
N GLU A 57 5.19 -9.77 5.46
CA GLU A 57 4.15 -8.78 5.66
C GLU A 57 3.64 -8.40 4.26
N LYS A 58 2.74 -9.22 3.73
CA LYS A 58 2.08 -8.95 2.47
C LYS A 58 1.08 -7.84 2.72
N HIS A 59 1.45 -6.64 2.30
CA HIS A 59 0.53 -5.52 2.18
C HIS A 59 -0.77 -6.01 1.52
N VAL A 60 -1.92 -5.47 1.92
CA VAL A 60 -3.23 -5.92 1.37
C VAL A 60 -3.25 -5.85 -0.17
N ASP A 61 -2.50 -4.93 -0.75
CA ASP A 61 -2.36 -4.75 -2.19
C ASP A 61 -1.39 -5.75 -2.86
N SER A 62 -0.52 -6.39 -2.08
CA SER A 62 0.34 -7.47 -2.57
C SER A 62 -0.35 -8.85 -2.61
N TRP A 63 -1.65 -8.89 -2.31
CA TRP A 63 -2.44 -10.11 -2.43
C TRP A 63 -2.55 -10.54 -3.88
N GLU A 64 -2.39 -11.84 -4.15
CA GLU A 64 -2.34 -12.39 -5.51
C GLU A 64 -3.56 -12.03 -6.39
N SER A 65 -4.75 -11.95 -5.81
CA SER A 65 -5.98 -11.46 -6.44
C SER A 65 -5.89 -10.01 -6.89
N ARG A 66 -5.29 -9.10 -6.09
CA ARG A 66 -5.08 -7.70 -6.46
C ARG A 66 -4.05 -7.59 -7.58
N VAL A 67 -2.95 -8.33 -7.47
CA VAL A 67 -1.92 -8.41 -8.52
C VAL A 67 -2.52 -8.92 -9.85
N LYS A 68 -3.39 -9.93 -9.80
CA LYS A 68 -4.09 -10.44 -11.00
C LYS A 68 -5.04 -9.39 -11.59
N LEU A 69 -5.80 -8.69 -10.75
CA LEU A 69 -6.69 -7.61 -11.21
C LEU A 69 -5.91 -6.47 -11.86
N ASP A 70 -4.82 -6.02 -11.26
CA ASP A 70 -3.97 -4.97 -11.82
C ASP A 70 -3.41 -5.37 -13.19
N GLN A 71 -2.96 -6.62 -13.33
CA GLN A 71 -2.51 -7.16 -14.62
C GLN A 71 -3.63 -7.20 -15.67
N GLU A 72 -4.86 -7.52 -15.28
CA GLU A 72 -6.02 -7.50 -16.18
C GLU A 72 -6.38 -6.08 -16.59
N ASP A 73 -6.34 -5.13 -15.67
CA ASP A 73 -6.70 -3.73 -15.92
C ASP A 73 -5.66 -3.03 -16.79
N VAL A 74 -4.36 -3.31 -16.62
CA VAL A 74 -3.31 -2.87 -17.54
C VAL A 74 -3.57 -3.37 -18.96
N LYS A 75 -3.99 -4.65 -19.12
CA LYS A 75 -4.35 -5.20 -20.44
C LYS A 75 -5.57 -4.51 -21.03
N LYS A 76 -6.59 -4.17 -20.22
CA LYS A 76 -7.77 -3.44 -20.67
C LYS A 76 -7.42 -2.01 -21.13
N LEU A 77 -6.59 -1.31 -20.36
CA LEU A 77 -6.09 0.03 -20.69
C LEU A 77 -5.31 0.02 -22.00
N SER A 78 -4.38 -0.93 -22.17
CA SER A 78 -3.62 -1.06 -23.41
C SER A 78 -4.53 -1.31 -24.62
N LYS A 79 -5.52 -2.21 -24.49
CA LYS A 79 -6.51 -2.44 -25.55
C LYS A 79 -7.31 -1.17 -25.87
N CYS A 80 -7.72 -0.42 -24.85
CA CYS A 80 -8.43 0.84 -25.00
C CYS A 80 -7.60 1.86 -25.80
N PHE A 81 -6.32 2.03 -25.47
CA PHE A 81 -5.43 2.95 -26.18
C PHE A 81 -5.11 2.49 -27.61
N CYS A 82 -5.06 1.19 -27.87
CA CYS A 82 -4.91 0.68 -29.23
C CYS A 82 -6.18 0.89 -30.08
N ALA A 83 -7.37 0.74 -29.48
CA ALA A 83 -8.64 0.88 -30.18
C ALA A 83 -9.07 2.35 -30.36
N HIS A 84 -8.67 3.22 -29.45
CA HIS A 84 -9.05 4.63 -29.43
C HIS A 84 -7.82 5.51 -29.50
N ASN A 85 -7.74 6.32 -30.56
CA ASN A 85 -6.76 7.40 -30.59
C ASN A 85 -7.17 8.48 -29.58
N LEU A 86 -6.50 8.52 -28.43
CA LEU A 86 -6.73 9.51 -27.37
C LEU A 86 -6.42 10.94 -27.80
N PHE A 87 -5.62 11.09 -28.85
CA PHE A 87 -5.19 12.37 -29.36
C PHE A 87 -5.60 12.47 -30.82
N SER A 88 -6.72 13.16 -31.07
CA SER A 88 -7.02 13.66 -32.41
C SER A 88 -5.77 14.39 -32.93
N TYR A 89 -5.37 14.16 -34.18
CA TYR A 89 -4.25 14.89 -34.75
C TYR A 89 -4.61 16.38 -34.79
N VAL A 90 -4.04 17.14 -33.85
CA VAL A 90 -4.11 18.59 -33.82
C VAL A 90 -2.73 19.14 -34.14
N GLN A 91 -2.68 20.10 -35.07
CA GLN A 91 -1.47 20.81 -35.47
C GLN A 91 -1.04 21.86 -34.41
N MET A 92 -1.40 21.61 -33.15
CA MET A 92 -1.31 22.52 -32.02
C MET A 92 -0.86 21.73 -30.80
N ILE A 93 0.10 22.26 -30.05
CA ILE A 93 0.62 21.63 -28.83
C ILE A 93 -0.26 22.08 -27.67
N MET A 94 -0.73 21.14 -26.84
CA MET A 94 -1.56 21.42 -25.66
C MET A 94 -0.78 21.13 -24.37
N SER A 95 -0.72 22.09 -23.46
CA SER A 95 -0.23 21.88 -22.10
C SER A 95 -1.17 20.95 -21.33
N ILE A 96 -0.65 19.85 -20.78
CA ILE A 96 -1.43 18.91 -19.96
C ILE A 96 -1.81 19.55 -18.61
N ALA A 97 -0.97 20.43 -18.08
CA ALA A 97 -1.18 21.04 -16.76
C ALA A 97 -2.20 22.19 -16.79
N THR A 98 -2.26 22.95 -17.89
CA THR A 98 -3.07 24.16 -17.99
C THR A 98 -4.11 24.13 -19.11
N GLY A 99 -4.06 23.13 -20.01
CA GLY A 99 -4.94 23.04 -21.17
C GLY A 99 -4.65 24.09 -22.26
N PHE A 100 -3.61 24.92 -22.10
CA PHE A 100 -3.26 25.96 -23.06
C PHE A 100 -2.79 25.34 -24.39
N THR A 101 -3.40 25.76 -25.49
CA THR A 101 -3.06 25.30 -26.84
C THR A 101 -2.30 26.38 -27.60
N SER A 102 -1.14 26.04 -28.16
CA SER A 102 -0.32 26.96 -28.95
C SER A 102 0.18 26.31 -30.24
N ASN A 103 0.33 27.10 -31.28
CA ASN A 103 1.04 26.73 -32.50
C ASN A 103 2.54 26.54 -32.20
N MET A 104 3.17 25.59 -32.89
CA MET A 104 4.56 25.16 -32.64
C MET A 104 5.59 26.28 -32.87
N GLU A 105 5.24 27.34 -33.62
CA GLU A 105 6.10 28.47 -33.96
C GLU A 105 6.19 29.55 -32.87
N THR A 106 5.28 29.57 -31.89
CA THR A 106 5.15 30.67 -30.90
C THR A 106 5.57 30.28 -29.48
N ILE A 107 5.93 29.03 -29.25
CA ILE A 107 6.37 28.54 -27.93
C ILE A 107 7.83 28.94 -27.73
N ASN A 108 8.07 29.95 -26.89
CA ASN A 108 9.39 30.28 -26.38
C ASN A 108 9.63 29.44 -25.12
N CYS A 109 10.54 28.46 -25.19
CA CYS A 109 10.98 27.67 -24.05
C CYS A 109 11.82 28.50 -23.09
#